data_AF-A0A528A6U5-F1
#
_entry.id   AF-A0A528A6U5-F1
#
_cell.length_a   1.000
_cell.length_b   1.000
_cell.length_c   1.000
_cell.angle_alpha   90.00
_cell.angle_beta   90.00
_cell.angle_gamma   90.00
#
_symmetry.space_group_name_H-M   'P 1'
#
loop_
_entity.id
_entity.type
_entity.pdbx_description
1 polymer ?
#
loop_
_entity_poly.entity_id
_entity_poly.type
_entity_poly.pdbx_seq_one_letter_code
_entity_poly.pdbx_strand_id
1 'polypeptide(L)'
;MGRRCKLTRAAALLGALALSGFAATELQAASGVCRQLEADLAAASRGGGSKPALLSKYDDAIVRQRQQISKAVSQSSRAGCGFSLSRRNANACATLDATIDRMAANLDGLQAKRAELAGGGSGRDRARILDSLDANGCRDDAAPPKPAPGHDASRGTGNLLDQLLGNDAIEPGAPDRPEAPDQAVGSRDIRTMLADDIGQPLGEFRTMCVRTCDGYFFPMSNAASLGDFERDQKNCDSSCPGTEMQVFYTRGFGDDSGGMTSSVTGRPYSELPTAYLYKQPARPPACGCNA
;
A
#
# COMPACT_ATOMS: atom_id res chain seq x y z
N MET A 1 89.67 -3.78 -51.57
CA MET A 1 89.71 -5.20 -51.16
C MET A 1 89.36 -5.21 -49.67
N GLY A 2 88.23 -5.66 -49.16
CA GLY A 2 87.38 -6.77 -49.56
C GLY A 2 87.40 -7.79 -48.41
N ARG A 3 86.38 -7.78 -47.54
CA ARG A 3 85.86 -8.99 -46.86
C ARG A 3 84.56 -8.68 -46.11
N ARG A 4 83.49 -9.26 -46.65
CA ARG A 4 82.13 -9.32 -46.09
C ARG A 4 82.01 -10.46 -45.07
N CYS A 5 80.96 -10.32 -44.25
CA CYS A 5 80.08 -11.36 -43.67
C CYS A 5 80.64 -12.34 -42.63
N LYS A 6 80.02 -12.26 -41.44
CA LYS A 6 79.67 -13.31 -40.47
C LYS A 6 79.00 -12.54 -39.31
N LEU A 7 77.85 -12.84 -38.71
CA LEU A 7 76.91 -13.94 -38.76
C LEU A 7 75.57 -13.39 -38.27
N THR A 8 74.49 -13.86 -38.88
CA THR A 8 73.11 -13.76 -38.36
C THR A 8 72.92 -14.63 -37.11
N ARG A 9 72.04 -14.16 -36.20
CA ARG A 9 71.15 -14.88 -35.25
C ARG A 9 71.39 -14.57 -33.75
N ALA A 10 70.54 -13.70 -33.21
CA ALA A 10 69.88 -13.83 -31.91
C ALA A 10 68.70 -12.83 -31.95
N ALA A 11 67.54 -13.22 -32.49
CA ALA A 11 66.47 -13.91 -31.76
C ALA A 11 66.00 -13.10 -30.53
N ALA A 12 64.84 -12.47 -30.73
CA ALA A 12 63.75 -12.28 -29.78
C ALA A 12 64.09 -11.79 -28.37
N LEU A 13 63.67 -10.56 -28.06
CA LEU A 13 62.82 -10.17 -26.92
C LEU A 13 62.96 -8.66 -26.71
N LEU A 14 61.87 -7.95 -26.97
CA LEU A 14 61.48 -6.62 -26.49
C LEU A 14 60.29 -6.25 -27.41
N GLY A 15 59.11 -6.81 -27.18
CA GLY A 15 58.38 -6.62 -25.93
C GLY A 15 57.40 -5.49 -26.19
N ALA A 16 56.22 -5.86 -26.69
CA ALA A 16 55.11 -4.98 -26.97
C ALA A 16 54.82 -4.06 -25.78
N LEU A 17 54.99 -2.75 -25.97
CA LEU A 17 54.66 -1.72 -24.99
C LEU A 17 54.21 -0.47 -25.75
N ALA A 18 53.15 -0.62 -26.54
CA ALA A 18 52.54 0.50 -27.25
C ALA A 18 51.05 0.26 -27.57
N LEU A 19 50.28 -0.36 -26.65
CA LEU A 19 48.81 -0.38 -26.69
C LEU A 19 48.25 -0.57 -25.26
N SER A 20 48.40 0.42 -24.40
CA SER A 20 47.67 0.47 -23.13
C SER A 20 47.58 1.92 -22.64
N GLY A 21 46.70 2.69 -23.27
CA GLY A 21 46.51 4.10 -22.94
C GLY A 21 45.13 4.66 -23.32
N PHE A 22 44.09 3.83 -23.39
CA PHE A 22 42.70 4.27 -23.49
C PHE A 22 41.78 3.27 -22.78
N ALA A 23 41.85 3.23 -21.45
CA ALA A 23 40.88 2.49 -20.64
C ALA A 23 40.78 3.11 -19.24
N ALA A 24 40.38 4.38 -19.17
CA ALA A 24 40.01 5.03 -17.91
C ALA A 24 39.12 6.27 -18.17
N THR A 25 37.97 6.08 -18.82
CA THR A 25 36.94 7.14 -18.90
C THR A 25 35.56 6.69 -18.45
N GLU A 26 35.32 5.39 -18.31
CA GLU A 26 34.01 4.86 -17.87
C GLU A 26 33.84 4.94 -16.34
N LEU A 27 34.92 4.79 -15.55
CA LEU A 27 34.82 4.70 -14.08
C LEU A 27 34.63 6.06 -13.38
N GLN A 28 35.16 7.15 -13.96
CA GLN A 28 34.94 8.50 -13.41
C GLN A 28 33.57 9.09 -13.77
N ALA A 29 32.94 8.66 -14.87
CA ALA A 29 31.64 9.17 -15.32
C ALA A 29 30.48 8.67 -14.46
N ALA A 30 30.49 7.38 -14.07
CA ALA A 30 29.51 6.79 -13.15
C ALA A 30 29.49 7.50 -11.78
N SER A 31 30.67 7.89 -11.27
CA SER A 31 30.80 8.58 -9.98
C SER A 31 30.14 9.98 -9.93
N GLY A 32 30.01 10.65 -11.08
CA GLY A 32 29.37 11.97 -11.17
C GLY A 32 27.85 11.87 -11.26
N VAL A 33 27.36 10.90 -12.04
CA VAL A 33 25.92 10.62 -12.21
C VAL A 33 25.30 10.15 -10.89
N CYS A 34 25.95 9.24 -10.17
CA CYS A 34 25.43 8.77 -8.88
C CYS A 34 25.36 9.88 -7.83
N ARG A 35 26.40 10.71 -7.71
CA ARG A 35 26.41 11.86 -6.79
C ARG A 35 25.32 12.88 -7.11
N GLN A 36 25.06 13.11 -8.40
CA GLN A 36 23.99 13.99 -8.85
C GLN A 36 22.61 13.41 -8.50
N LEU A 37 22.37 12.13 -8.80
CA LEU A 37 21.12 11.45 -8.49
C LEU A 37 20.84 11.36 -6.98
N GLU A 38 21.86 11.14 -6.16
CA GLU A 38 21.75 11.17 -4.69
C GLU A 38 21.41 12.59 -4.18
N ALA A 39 22.04 13.63 -4.74
CA ALA A 39 21.73 15.01 -4.42
C ALA A 39 20.29 15.38 -4.81
N ASP A 40 19.83 14.92 -5.98
CA ASP A 40 18.47 15.10 -6.48
C ASP A 40 17.45 14.34 -5.62
N LEU A 41 17.77 13.12 -5.17
CA LEU A 41 16.94 12.34 -4.24
C LEU A 41 16.79 13.05 -2.89
N ALA A 42 17.89 13.60 -2.38
CA ALA A 42 17.90 14.35 -1.13
C ALA A 42 17.14 15.68 -1.26
N ALA A 43 17.19 16.34 -2.43
CA ALA A 43 16.40 17.53 -2.73
C ALA A 43 14.90 17.22 -2.85
N ALA A 44 14.53 16.16 -3.59
CA ALA A 44 13.16 15.69 -3.75
C ALA A 44 12.55 15.24 -2.41
N SER A 45 13.36 14.71 -1.50
CA SER A 45 12.96 14.33 -0.14
C SER A 45 12.82 15.54 0.81
N ARG A 46 13.60 16.61 0.60
CA ARG A 46 13.56 17.86 1.40
C ARG A 46 12.48 18.85 0.95
N GLY A 47 11.98 18.75 -0.28
CA GLY A 47 10.89 19.58 -0.84
C GLY A 47 9.51 19.42 -0.19
N GLY A 48 9.43 18.76 0.96
CA GLY A 48 8.20 18.43 1.69
C GLY A 48 7.86 19.35 2.87
N GLY A 49 8.48 20.52 3.03
CA GLY A 49 8.19 21.40 4.19
C GLY A 49 6.88 22.21 4.09
N SER A 50 6.55 22.69 2.89
CA SER A 50 5.35 23.55 2.67
C SER A 50 4.09 22.77 2.27
N LYS A 51 4.24 21.55 1.75
CA LYS A 51 3.14 20.68 1.33
C LYS A 51 2.30 20.11 2.50
N PRO A 52 2.87 19.72 3.66
CA PRO A 52 2.11 19.18 4.79
C PRO A 52 1.13 20.19 5.39
N ALA A 53 1.57 21.44 5.58
CA ALA A 53 0.70 22.50 6.10
C ALA A 53 -0.43 22.84 5.13
N LEU A 54 -0.15 22.83 3.82
CA LEU A 54 -1.18 23.05 2.81
C LEU A 54 -2.17 21.87 2.73
N LEU A 55 -1.68 20.63 2.73
CA LEU A 55 -2.50 19.42 2.77
C LEU A 55 -3.42 19.41 3.99
N SER A 56 -2.90 19.72 5.18
CA SER A 56 -3.69 19.84 6.40
C SER A 56 -4.81 20.89 6.29
N LYS A 57 -4.55 22.04 5.62
CA LYS A 57 -5.61 23.03 5.35
C LYS A 57 -6.74 22.49 4.47
N TYR A 58 -6.41 21.69 3.44
CA TYR A 58 -7.42 21.04 2.60
C TYR A 58 -8.16 19.95 3.37
N ASP A 59 -7.47 19.17 4.21
CA ASP A 59 -8.10 18.20 5.11
C ASP A 59 -9.13 18.86 6.03
N ASP A 60 -8.77 19.97 6.68
CA ASP A 60 -9.70 20.70 7.53
C ASP A 60 -10.89 21.27 6.73
N ALA A 61 -10.64 21.76 5.51
CA ALA A 61 -11.69 22.27 4.62
C ALA A 61 -12.67 21.17 4.20
N ILE A 62 -12.17 19.97 3.87
CA ILE A 62 -12.97 18.79 3.54
C ILE A 62 -13.86 18.39 4.72
N VAL A 63 -13.31 18.34 5.93
CA VAL A 63 -14.08 18.02 7.15
C VAL A 63 -15.18 19.05 7.39
N ARG A 64 -14.86 20.34 7.30
CA ARG A 64 -15.85 21.42 7.45
C ARG A 64 -16.95 21.34 6.39
N GLN A 65 -16.60 21.09 5.13
CA GLN A 65 -17.56 21.00 4.04
C GLN A 65 -18.53 19.82 4.24
N ARG A 66 -18.02 18.65 4.65
CA ARG A 66 -18.87 17.49 5.00
C ARG A 66 -19.86 17.80 6.11
N GLN A 67 -19.44 18.53 7.15
CA GLN A 67 -20.34 18.95 8.22
C GLN A 67 -21.45 19.89 7.73
N GLN A 68 -21.15 20.79 6.79
CA GLN A 68 -22.16 21.69 6.20
C GLN A 68 -23.17 20.91 5.34
N ILE A 69 -22.70 19.96 4.53
CA ILE A 69 -23.56 19.06 3.76
C ILE A 69 -24.48 18.28 4.69
N SER A 70 -23.94 17.68 5.76
CA SER A 70 -24.75 16.92 6.73
C SER A 70 -25.85 17.82 7.36
N LYS A 71 -25.51 19.05 7.75
CA LYS A 71 -26.47 20.03 8.28
C LYS A 71 -27.56 20.36 7.26
N ALA A 72 -27.21 20.70 6.02
CA ALA A 72 -28.20 21.07 4.99
C ALA A 72 -29.11 19.91 4.62
N VAL A 73 -28.58 18.70 4.52
CA VAL A 73 -29.42 17.51 4.27
C VAL A 73 -30.34 17.25 5.47
N SER A 74 -29.87 17.41 6.72
CA SER A 74 -30.76 17.29 7.90
C SER A 74 -31.88 18.34 7.90
N GLN A 75 -31.60 19.55 7.44
CA GLN A 75 -32.60 20.61 7.26
C GLN A 75 -33.59 20.26 6.15
N SER A 76 -33.10 19.73 5.03
CA SER A 76 -33.92 19.23 3.92
C SER A 76 -34.89 18.14 4.41
N SER A 77 -34.39 17.12 5.14
CA SER A 77 -35.23 16.05 5.69
C SER A 77 -36.28 16.57 6.68
N ARG A 78 -35.91 17.51 7.58
CA ARG A 78 -36.86 18.13 8.53
C ARG A 78 -37.93 18.98 7.83
N ALA A 79 -37.62 19.56 6.69
CA ALA A 79 -38.56 20.29 5.84
C ALA A 79 -39.48 19.36 5.02
N GLY A 80 -39.31 18.04 5.14
CA GLY A 80 -40.08 17.04 4.40
C GLY A 80 -39.61 16.85 2.96
N CYS A 81 -38.41 17.36 2.63
CA CYS A 81 -37.77 17.17 1.33
C CYS A 81 -37.08 15.81 1.32
N GLY A 82 -37.61 14.90 0.50
CA GLY A 82 -37.23 13.49 0.44
C GLY A 82 -38.33 12.65 -0.21
N PHE A 83 -38.32 11.33 -0.01
CA PHE A 83 -39.27 10.37 -0.60
C PHE A 83 -40.76 10.57 -0.18
N SER A 84 -41.08 11.63 0.57
CA SER A 84 -42.46 11.92 0.96
C SER A 84 -43.29 12.31 -0.27
N LEU A 85 -44.30 11.49 -0.60
CA LEU A 85 -45.25 11.68 -1.71
C LEU A 85 -46.08 12.99 -1.62
N SER A 86 -45.97 13.74 -0.52
CA SER A 86 -46.61 15.06 -0.39
C SER A 86 -45.76 16.15 -1.07
N ARG A 87 -46.04 16.39 -2.36
CA ARG A 87 -45.48 17.51 -3.16
C ARG A 87 -45.91 18.91 -2.70
N ARG A 88 -46.19 19.12 -1.41
CA ARG A 88 -46.69 20.41 -0.91
C ARG A 88 -45.61 21.51 -0.93
N ASN A 89 -44.33 21.13 -0.97
CA ASN A 89 -43.18 22.05 -0.92
C ASN A 89 -42.13 21.80 -2.03
N ALA A 90 -42.54 21.27 -3.19
CA ALA A 90 -41.61 20.81 -4.25
C ALA A 90 -40.56 21.85 -4.67
N ASN A 91 -40.93 23.12 -4.83
CA ASN A 91 -40.00 24.18 -5.24
C ASN A 91 -38.97 24.54 -4.14
N ALA A 92 -39.39 24.51 -2.87
CA ALA A 92 -38.50 24.75 -1.74
C ALA A 92 -37.48 23.61 -1.60
N CYS A 93 -37.93 22.36 -1.79
CA CYS A 93 -37.06 21.20 -1.80
C CYS A 93 -36.06 21.22 -2.96
N ALA A 94 -36.52 21.53 -4.18
CA ALA A 94 -35.63 21.68 -5.34
C ALA A 94 -34.50 22.71 -5.10
N THR A 95 -34.80 23.80 -4.40
CA THR A 95 -33.80 24.83 -4.07
C THR A 95 -32.79 24.35 -3.02
N LEU A 96 -33.25 23.60 -2.01
CA LEU A 96 -32.38 22.99 -0.99
C LEU A 96 -31.49 21.91 -1.60
N ASP A 97 -32.05 21.04 -2.43
CA ASP A 97 -31.33 19.97 -3.11
C ASP A 97 -30.25 20.55 -4.04
N ALA A 98 -30.59 21.57 -4.86
CA ALA A 98 -29.60 22.28 -5.68
C ALA A 98 -28.51 22.98 -4.86
N THR A 99 -28.75 23.29 -3.58
CA THR A 99 -27.74 23.81 -2.67
C THR A 99 -26.83 22.71 -2.16
N ILE A 100 -27.40 21.55 -1.80
CA ILE A 100 -26.66 20.35 -1.39
C ILE A 100 -25.74 19.88 -2.52
N ASP A 101 -26.24 19.83 -3.77
CA ASP A 101 -25.47 19.43 -4.94
C ASP A 101 -24.27 20.35 -5.19
N ARG A 102 -24.46 21.67 -5.07
CA ARG A 102 -23.35 22.64 -5.17
C ARG A 102 -22.31 22.44 -4.08
N MET A 103 -22.74 22.11 -2.87
CA MET A 103 -21.80 21.81 -1.77
C MET A 103 -21.05 20.50 -1.99
N ALA A 104 -21.71 19.48 -2.55
CA ALA A 104 -21.08 18.21 -2.92
C ALA A 104 -20.03 18.41 -4.02
N ALA A 105 -20.37 19.13 -5.09
CA ALA A 105 -19.39 19.46 -6.14
C ALA A 105 -18.19 20.28 -5.59
N ASN A 106 -18.42 21.17 -4.63
CA ASN A 106 -17.33 21.88 -3.96
C ASN A 106 -16.43 20.92 -3.14
N LEU A 107 -17.03 19.96 -2.44
CA LEU A 107 -16.29 18.92 -1.71
C LEU A 107 -15.42 18.09 -2.65
N ASP A 108 -15.95 17.70 -3.81
CA ASP A 108 -15.21 16.96 -4.84
C ASP A 108 -14.01 17.77 -5.33
N GLY A 109 -14.19 19.07 -5.57
CA GLY A 109 -13.11 19.99 -5.91
C GLY A 109 -12.01 20.07 -4.84
N LEU A 110 -12.39 20.15 -3.55
CA LEU A 110 -11.44 20.13 -2.44
C LEU A 110 -10.66 18.81 -2.38
N GLN A 111 -11.34 17.68 -2.59
CA GLN A 111 -10.72 16.36 -2.61
C GLN A 111 -9.76 16.18 -3.78
N ALA A 112 -10.16 16.59 -4.99
CA ALA A 112 -9.31 16.57 -6.18
C ALA A 112 -8.05 17.41 -5.98
N LYS A 113 -8.19 18.63 -5.43
CA LYS A 113 -7.04 19.50 -5.16
C LYS A 113 -6.10 18.92 -4.11
N ARG A 114 -6.65 18.30 -3.06
CA ARG A 114 -5.84 17.57 -2.07
C ARG A 114 -5.08 16.42 -2.72
N ALA A 115 -5.73 15.63 -3.56
CA ALA A 115 -5.11 14.50 -4.26
C ALA A 115 -3.99 14.97 -5.22
N GLU A 116 -4.22 16.07 -5.95
CA GLU A 116 -3.20 16.72 -6.79
C GLU A 116 -1.99 17.17 -5.96
N LEU A 117 -2.22 17.78 -4.80
CA LEU A 117 -1.15 18.22 -3.90
C LEU A 117 -0.40 17.04 -3.25
N ALA A 118 -1.09 15.93 -3.00
CA ALA A 118 -0.50 14.72 -2.44
C ALA A 118 0.27 13.90 -3.50
N GLY A 119 -0.22 13.84 -4.73
CA GLY A 119 0.41 13.15 -5.87
C GLY A 119 1.41 14.00 -6.66
N GLY A 120 1.45 15.32 -6.40
CA GLY A 120 2.26 16.29 -7.11
C GLY A 120 3.73 16.29 -6.68
N GLY A 121 4.53 15.45 -7.31
CA GLY A 121 5.98 15.62 -7.44
C GLY A 121 6.80 14.67 -6.57
N SER A 122 6.76 14.77 -5.24
CA SER A 122 7.80 14.13 -4.42
C SER A 122 7.80 12.61 -4.49
N GLY A 123 6.64 11.94 -4.59
CA GLY A 123 6.56 10.48 -4.69
C GLY A 123 7.02 9.94 -6.04
N ARG A 124 6.53 10.54 -7.13
CA ARG A 124 6.84 10.12 -8.51
C ARG A 124 8.25 10.53 -8.93
N ASP A 125 8.71 11.71 -8.52
CA ASP A 125 10.08 12.18 -8.78
C ASP A 125 11.07 11.35 -7.97
N ARG A 126 10.75 11.02 -6.70
CA ARG A 126 11.54 10.07 -5.90
C ARG A 126 11.62 8.70 -6.58
N ALA A 127 10.50 8.12 -7.02
CA ALA A 127 10.49 6.83 -7.72
C ALA A 127 11.38 6.88 -8.97
N ARG A 128 11.23 7.91 -9.82
CA ARG A 128 12.08 8.10 -11.01
C ARG A 128 13.56 8.22 -10.68
N ILE A 129 13.91 8.95 -9.61
CA ILE A 129 15.32 9.11 -9.18
C ILE A 129 15.87 7.78 -8.66
N LEU A 130 15.08 7.01 -7.91
CA LEU A 130 15.46 5.67 -7.45
C LEU A 130 15.69 4.71 -8.62
N ASP A 131 14.78 4.66 -9.60
CA ASP A 131 14.95 3.84 -10.80
C ASP A 131 16.22 4.24 -11.58
N SER A 132 16.53 5.54 -11.61
CA SER A 132 17.74 6.05 -12.26
C SER A 132 19.00 5.66 -11.48
N LEU A 133 18.97 5.64 -10.14
CA LEU A 133 20.10 5.16 -9.32
C LEU A 133 20.36 3.68 -9.58
N ASP A 134 19.30 2.87 -9.63
CA ASP A 134 19.39 1.43 -9.88
C ASP A 134 19.90 1.15 -11.30
N ALA A 135 19.38 1.84 -12.32
CA ALA A 135 19.82 1.71 -13.72
C ALA A 135 21.28 2.13 -13.95
N ASN A 136 21.84 2.96 -13.08
CA ASN A 136 23.23 3.42 -13.16
C ASN A 136 24.17 2.66 -12.19
N GLY A 137 23.70 1.60 -11.52
CA GLY A 137 24.53 0.79 -10.62
C GLY A 137 25.02 1.55 -9.38
N CYS A 138 24.34 2.63 -9.01
CA CYS A 138 24.79 3.54 -7.94
C CYS A 138 24.67 2.95 -6.53
N ARG A 139 24.11 1.74 -6.38
CA ARG A 139 23.85 1.09 -5.09
C ARG A 139 24.82 -0.04 -4.75
N ASP A 140 25.71 -0.40 -5.67
CA ASP A 140 26.53 -1.61 -5.54
C ASP A 140 27.78 -1.45 -4.64
N ASP A 141 28.09 -0.24 -4.17
CA ASP A 141 29.29 0.05 -3.36
C ASP A 141 29.05 0.28 -1.86
N ALA A 142 27.82 0.06 -1.35
CA ALA A 142 27.46 0.39 0.04
C ALA A 142 26.94 -0.79 0.89
N ALA A 143 27.34 -2.02 0.58
CA ALA A 143 27.24 -3.13 1.54
C ALA A 143 28.65 -3.49 2.03
N PRO A 144 29.03 -3.25 3.30
CA PRO A 144 30.27 -3.82 3.81
C PRO A 144 30.19 -5.35 3.69
N PRO A 145 31.24 -6.02 3.17
CA PRO A 145 31.22 -7.47 3.04
C PRO A 145 31.01 -8.09 4.42
N LYS A 146 29.97 -8.92 4.55
CA LYS A 146 29.79 -9.79 5.72
C LYS A 146 31.06 -10.63 5.86
N PRO A 147 31.75 -10.63 7.02
CA PRO A 147 32.90 -11.51 7.21
C PRO A 147 32.45 -12.96 7.10
N ALA A 148 33.16 -13.76 6.30
CA ALA A 148 33.01 -15.21 6.30
C ALA A 148 33.37 -15.78 7.69
N PRO A 149 32.76 -16.88 8.14
CA PRO A 149 33.08 -17.46 9.44
C PRO A 149 34.47 -18.11 9.38
N GLY A 150 35.45 -17.43 9.95
CA GLY A 150 36.80 -17.96 10.18
C GLY A 150 36.89 -18.62 11.55
N HIS A 151 37.34 -19.87 11.56
CA HIS A 151 37.80 -20.58 12.74
C HIS A 151 39.10 -19.93 13.27
N ASP A 152 39.14 -19.51 14.54
CA ASP A 152 39.96 -20.12 15.60
C ASP A 152 40.25 -19.20 16.81
N ALA A 153 40.07 -19.80 17.99
CA ALA A 153 40.84 -19.72 19.23
C ALA A 153 41.10 -18.37 19.97
N SER A 154 40.35 -18.23 21.07
CA SER A 154 40.86 -18.18 22.47
C SER A 154 41.14 -16.83 23.17
N ARG A 155 40.77 -16.85 24.47
CA ARG A 155 40.92 -15.86 25.57
C ARG A 155 39.90 -14.71 25.55
N GLY A 156 38.96 -14.56 26.48
CA GLY A 156 38.79 -15.12 27.82
C GLY A 156 38.48 -13.96 28.76
N THR A 157 37.24 -13.85 29.23
CA THR A 157 36.87 -13.33 30.57
C THR A 157 35.36 -13.33 30.73
N GLY A 158 34.90 -13.99 31.80
CA GLY A 158 33.54 -13.88 32.33
C GLY A 158 32.62 -15.00 31.89
N ASN A 159 32.47 -16.02 32.75
CA ASN A 159 31.23 -16.79 32.90
C ASN A 159 31.18 -17.35 34.33
N LEU A 160 30.74 -16.48 35.26
CA LEU A 160 30.29 -16.84 36.61
C LEU A 160 28.80 -17.23 36.63
N LEU A 161 28.09 -17.09 35.51
CA LEU A 161 26.67 -17.49 35.40
C LEU A 161 26.49 -18.95 34.92
N ASP A 162 27.47 -19.55 34.24
CA ASP A 162 27.42 -20.95 33.77
C ASP A 162 27.61 -21.99 34.89
N GLN A 163 28.03 -21.55 36.08
CA GLN A 163 28.23 -22.42 37.25
C GLN A 163 26.99 -22.51 38.15
N LEU A 164 25.93 -21.75 37.85
CA LEU A 164 24.69 -21.74 38.66
C LEU A 164 23.54 -22.51 38.00
N LEU A 165 23.67 -22.92 36.74
CA LEU A 165 22.57 -23.48 35.94
C LEU A 165 22.98 -24.71 35.09
N GLY A 166 24.16 -25.29 35.33
CA GLY A 166 24.53 -26.60 34.80
C GLY A 166 24.75 -27.59 35.96
N ASN A 167 24.49 -28.88 35.85
CA ASN A 167 24.10 -29.71 34.73
C ASN A 167 23.93 -31.11 35.34
N ASP A 168 22.83 -31.83 35.09
CA ASP A 168 22.83 -33.28 35.27
C ASP A 168 23.22 -33.91 33.93
N ALA A 169 24.41 -34.50 33.91
CA ALA A 169 24.89 -35.34 32.82
C ALA A 169 25.18 -36.73 33.38
N ILE A 170 24.56 -37.78 32.85
CA ILE A 170 25.13 -39.14 32.82
C ILE A 170 24.67 -39.84 31.50
N GLU A 171 25.65 -40.31 30.72
CA GLU A 171 25.57 -41.20 29.54
C GLU A 171 25.35 -42.70 29.94
N PRO A 172 25.64 -43.74 29.11
CA PRO A 172 24.94 -44.24 27.91
C PRO A 172 24.55 -45.73 28.04
N GLY A 173 23.65 -46.25 27.20
CA GLY A 173 23.39 -47.70 27.08
C GLY A 173 22.36 -48.08 26.01
N ALA A 174 22.75 -48.92 25.05
CA ALA A 174 21.89 -49.62 24.07
C ALA A 174 21.61 -51.07 24.53
N PRO A 175 20.85 -51.96 23.83
CA PRO A 175 20.07 -51.84 22.58
C PRO A 175 18.64 -52.46 22.62
N ASP A 176 17.82 -52.28 21.56
CA ASP A 176 17.10 -53.34 20.81
C ASP A 176 15.99 -52.77 19.88
N ARG A 177 15.92 -53.30 18.65
CA ARG A 177 14.94 -52.99 17.57
C ARG A 177 13.75 -53.98 17.59
N PRO A 178 12.59 -53.61 17.03
CA PRO A 178 12.18 -54.09 15.67
C PRO A 178 11.52 -52.98 14.80
N GLU A 179 11.89 -52.77 13.51
CA GLU A 179 11.13 -53.12 12.26
C GLU A 179 9.67 -52.62 12.23
N ALA A 180 9.09 -51.88 11.26
CA ALA A 180 9.38 -51.38 9.90
C ALA A 180 8.22 -50.36 9.53
N PRO A 181 7.90 -50.05 8.25
CA PRO A 181 8.61 -49.32 7.20
C PRO A 181 7.98 -47.96 6.84
N ASP A 182 8.76 -47.17 6.11
CA ASP A 182 8.55 -45.78 5.74
C ASP A 182 7.72 -45.66 4.46
N GLN A 183 6.56 -44.98 4.49
CA GLN A 183 6.00 -44.23 3.35
C GLN A 183 5.06 -43.12 3.87
N ALA A 184 5.60 -41.92 4.08
CA ALA A 184 4.82 -40.71 4.25
C ALA A 184 5.17 -39.72 3.14
N VAL A 185 4.09 -39.35 2.44
CA VAL A 185 4.00 -38.50 1.26
C VAL A 185 4.42 -37.06 1.61
N GLY A 186 5.02 -36.38 0.64
CA GLY A 186 5.80 -35.16 0.86
C GLY A 186 5.01 -33.99 1.47
N SER A 187 5.44 -33.56 2.65
CA SER A 187 5.27 -32.18 3.09
C SER A 187 6.24 -31.30 2.32
N ARG A 188 5.80 -30.82 1.14
CA ARG A 188 6.30 -29.54 0.64
C ARG A 188 5.70 -28.47 1.54
N ASP A 189 6.54 -27.87 2.37
CA ASP A 189 6.25 -26.59 3.01
C ASP A 189 5.82 -25.59 1.93
N ILE A 190 4.51 -25.36 1.80
CA ILE A 190 3.95 -24.20 1.08
C ILE A 190 3.95 -23.00 2.03
N ARG A 191 5.10 -22.73 2.63
CA ARG A 191 5.39 -21.51 3.37
C ARG A 191 6.85 -21.21 3.11
N THR A 192 7.10 -20.22 2.24
CA THR A 192 8.40 -19.54 1.96
C THR A 192 8.89 -19.65 0.51
N MET A 193 7.99 -19.62 -0.47
CA MET A 193 8.32 -19.23 -1.86
C MET A 193 7.10 -18.50 -2.44
N LEU A 194 6.93 -17.20 -2.12
CA LEU A 194 6.06 -16.19 -2.76
C LEU A 194 6.13 -14.86 -1.95
N ALA A 195 7.32 -14.54 -1.41
CA ALA A 195 7.59 -13.28 -0.74
C ALA A 195 8.58 -12.47 -1.58
N ASP A 196 8.26 -12.32 -2.85
CA ASP A 196 8.78 -11.29 -3.74
C ASP A 196 7.74 -11.12 -4.86
N ASP A 197 7.31 -9.87 -5.08
CA ASP A 197 6.52 -9.43 -6.23
C ASP A 197 4.98 -9.62 -6.25
N ILE A 198 4.28 -9.34 -5.15
CA ILE A 198 2.89 -8.86 -5.21
C ILE A 198 2.75 -7.68 -4.27
N GLY A 199 2.62 -6.48 -4.84
CA GLY A 199 2.33 -5.26 -4.08
C GLY A 199 1.21 -5.56 -3.08
N GLN A 200 1.46 -5.24 -1.80
CA GLN A 200 0.39 -5.18 -0.81
C GLN A 200 -0.79 -4.49 -1.48
N PRO A 201 -2.01 -5.07 -1.49
CA PRO A 201 -3.14 -4.33 -2.01
C PRO A 201 -3.18 -3.03 -1.22
N LEU A 202 -2.86 -1.92 -1.87
CA LEU A 202 -2.85 -0.56 -1.32
C LEU A 202 -4.28 -0.09 -1.02
N GLY A 203 -5.18 -1.04 -0.78
CA GLY A 203 -6.54 -0.79 -0.43
C GLY A 203 -6.62 -0.35 1.01
N GLU A 204 -6.71 0.96 1.18
CA GLU A 204 -6.95 1.61 2.48
C GLU A 204 -8.35 1.30 3.03
N PHE A 205 -9.25 0.80 2.17
CA PHE A 205 -10.68 0.71 2.46
C PHE A 205 -11.15 -0.72 2.62
N ARG A 206 -12.03 -0.92 3.60
CA ARG A 206 -12.92 -2.07 3.67
C ARG A 206 -14.30 -1.65 3.19
N THR A 207 -14.81 -2.31 2.15
CA THR A 207 -16.12 -2.04 1.55
C THR A 207 -17.16 -3.04 2.04
N MET A 208 -18.37 -2.53 2.26
CA MET A 208 -19.53 -3.25 2.77
C MET A 208 -20.70 -2.92 1.85
N CYS A 209 -21.39 -3.94 1.35
CA CYS A 209 -22.63 -3.75 0.60
C CYS A 209 -23.79 -3.64 1.58
N VAL A 210 -24.57 -2.57 1.50
CA VAL A 210 -25.70 -2.28 2.38
C VAL A 210 -26.98 -2.23 1.58
N ARG A 211 -27.98 -2.98 2.01
CA ARG A 211 -29.34 -2.89 1.50
C ARG A 211 -30.06 -1.73 2.19
N THR A 212 -30.43 -0.70 1.43
CA THR A 212 -30.91 0.56 2.00
C THR A 212 -32.32 0.47 2.57
N CYS A 213 -33.04 -0.61 2.27
CA CYS A 213 -34.43 -0.75 2.68
C CYS A 213 -34.60 -1.31 4.11
N ASP A 214 -33.61 -2.05 4.62
CA ASP A 214 -33.58 -2.61 5.99
C ASP A 214 -32.23 -2.48 6.71
N GLY A 215 -31.25 -1.84 6.08
CA GLY A 215 -29.91 -1.65 6.61
C GLY A 215 -29.09 -2.94 6.71
N TYR A 216 -29.52 -4.07 6.13
CA TYR A 216 -28.69 -5.27 6.16
C TYR A 216 -27.38 -5.03 5.40
N PHE A 217 -26.26 -5.48 5.96
CA PHE A 217 -24.96 -5.30 5.32
C PHE A 217 -24.07 -6.54 5.37
N PHE A 218 -23.24 -6.70 4.35
CA PHE A 218 -22.26 -7.77 4.24
C PHE A 218 -20.95 -7.28 3.61
N PRO A 219 -19.80 -7.88 3.94
CA PRO A 219 -18.50 -7.44 3.42
C PRO A 219 -18.33 -7.75 1.94
N MET A 220 -17.67 -6.83 1.23
CA MET A 220 -17.30 -6.98 -0.18
C MET A 220 -15.78 -7.19 -0.30
N SER A 221 -15.01 -6.15 0.00
CA SER A 221 -13.55 -6.16 -0.11
C SER A 221 -12.93 -5.70 1.21
N ASN A 222 -11.87 -6.37 1.67
CA ASN A 222 -11.13 -5.98 2.89
C ASN A 222 -9.95 -5.04 2.61
N ALA A 223 -9.57 -4.90 1.34
CA ALA A 223 -8.47 -4.03 0.89
C ALA A 223 -8.79 -3.47 -0.50
N ALA A 224 -9.85 -2.65 -0.59
CA ALA A 224 -10.23 -1.92 -1.79
C ALA A 224 -9.49 -0.58 -1.91
N SER A 225 -9.09 -0.24 -3.13
CA SER A 225 -8.66 1.10 -3.53
C SER A 225 -9.87 1.95 -3.97
N LEU A 226 -9.69 3.26 -4.17
CA LEU A 226 -10.77 4.12 -4.69
C LEU A 226 -11.23 3.69 -6.09
N GLY A 227 -10.33 3.17 -6.93
CA GLY A 227 -10.68 2.67 -8.27
C GLY A 227 -11.56 1.42 -8.24
N ASP A 228 -11.60 0.71 -7.11
CA ASP A 228 -12.41 -0.50 -6.95
C ASP A 228 -13.87 -0.21 -6.61
N PHE A 229 -14.20 1.03 -6.20
CA PHE A 229 -15.54 1.35 -5.66
C PHE A 229 -16.64 1.17 -6.72
N GLU A 230 -16.37 1.49 -7.98
CA GLU A 230 -17.33 1.28 -9.06
C GLU A 230 -17.60 -0.21 -9.31
N ARG A 231 -16.56 -1.04 -9.27
CA ARG A 231 -16.70 -2.51 -9.36
C ARG A 231 -17.48 -3.05 -8.18
N ASP A 232 -17.12 -2.64 -6.97
CA ASP A 232 -17.78 -3.08 -5.74
C ASP A 232 -19.25 -2.64 -5.72
N GLN A 233 -19.58 -1.45 -6.25
CA GLN A 233 -20.97 -0.98 -6.39
C GLN A 233 -21.76 -1.85 -7.36
N LYS A 234 -21.23 -2.14 -8.55
CA LYS A 234 -21.89 -3.05 -9.51
C LYS A 234 -22.13 -4.45 -8.93
N ASN A 235 -21.13 -4.98 -8.22
CA ASN A 235 -21.26 -6.28 -7.55
C ASN A 235 -22.32 -6.23 -6.43
N CYS A 236 -22.36 -5.14 -5.66
CA CYS A 236 -23.34 -4.90 -4.62
C CYS A 236 -24.77 -4.85 -5.19
N ASP A 237 -24.98 -4.12 -6.28
CA ASP A 237 -26.26 -4.05 -6.99
C ASP A 237 -26.71 -5.42 -7.51
N SER A 238 -25.77 -6.19 -8.08
CA SER A 238 -26.05 -7.53 -8.61
C SER A 238 -26.41 -8.56 -7.52
N SER A 239 -26.05 -8.28 -6.26
CA SER A 239 -26.30 -9.21 -5.15
C SER A 239 -27.78 -9.27 -4.75
N CYS A 240 -28.55 -8.24 -5.08
CA CYS A 240 -29.96 -8.14 -4.70
C CYS A 240 -30.77 -7.37 -5.76
N PRO A 241 -30.94 -7.93 -6.98
CA PRO A 241 -31.64 -7.24 -8.05
C PRO A 241 -33.08 -6.87 -7.64
N GLY A 242 -33.52 -5.66 -7.99
CA GLY A 242 -34.85 -5.18 -7.63
C GLY A 242 -34.96 -4.54 -6.24
N THR A 243 -33.90 -4.58 -5.43
CA THR A 243 -33.78 -3.78 -4.21
C THR A 243 -32.64 -2.78 -4.34
N GLU A 244 -32.78 -1.61 -3.72
CA GLU A 244 -31.69 -0.62 -3.70
C GLU A 244 -30.56 -1.07 -2.76
N MET A 245 -29.36 -1.09 -3.32
CA MET A 245 -28.12 -1.50 -2.67
C MET A 245 -27.09 -0.38 -2.78
N GLN A 246 -26.27 -0.16 -1.77
CA GLN A 246 -25.24 0.87 -1.77
C GLN A 246 -23.97 0.38 -1.09
N VAL A 247 -22.82 0.71 -1.65
CA VAL A 247 -21.52 0.46 -1.00
C VAL A 247 -21.26 1.49 0.07
N PHE A 248 -20.90 1.01 1.25
CA PHE A 248 -20.34 1.76 2.35
C PHE A 248 -18.89 1.33 2.57
N TYR A 249 -18.06 2.20 3.12
CA TYR A 249 -16.66 1.90 3.36
C TYR A 249 -16.20 2.39 4.73
N THR A 250 -15.16 1.76 5.25
CA THR A 250 -14.41 2.23 6.42
C THR A 250 -12.91 2.24 6.12
N ARG A 251 -12.16 3.09 6.83
CA ARG A 251 -10.70 3.13 6.78
C ARG A 251 -10.14 2.44 8.02
N GLY A 252 -9.27 1.45 7.82
CA GLY A 252 -8.71 0.65 8.90
C GLY A 252 -9.67 -0.41 9.46
N PHE A 253 -9.27 -1.05 10.57
CA PHE A 253 -9.93 -2.23 11.14
C PHE A 253 -10.92 -1.91 12.27
N GLY A 254 -11.61 -0.76 12.19
CA GLY A 254 -12.63 -0.42 13.17
C GLY A 254 -13.89 -1.29 13.01
N ASP A 255 -14.35 -1.92 14.09
CA ASP A 255 -15.55 -2.77 14.11
C ASP A 255 -16.88 -1.98 14.22
N ASP A 256 -16.82 -0.64 14.26
CA ASP A 256 -18.01 0.19 14.31
C ASP A 256 -18.66 0.32 12.94
N SER A 257 -19.65 -0.56 12.70
CA SER A 257 -20.55 -0.46 11.54
C SER A 257 -21.25 0.89 11.43
N GLY A 258 -21.51 1.60 12.53
CA GLY A 258 -22.23 2.88 12.54
C GLY A 258 -21.47 4.00 11.84
N GLY A 259 -20.13 3.95 11.91
CA GLY A 259 -19.22 4.93 11.31
C GLY A 259 -18.87 4.68 9.84
N MET A 260 -19.32 3.58 9.24
CA MET A 260 -19.07 3.30 7.81
C MET A 260 -19.68 4.41 6.96
N THR A 261 -18.97 4.90 5.95
CA THR A 261 -19.40 6.03 5.12
C THR A 261 -19.97 5.54 3.79
N SER A 262 -21.15 6.03 3.40
CA SER A 262 -21.74 5.75 2.07
C SER A 262 -20.84 6.29 0.96
N SER A 263 -20.56 5.47 -0.04
CA SER A 263 -19.84 5.88 -1.25
C SER A 263 -20.64 6.87 -2.13
N VAL A 264 -21.97 6.92 -1.95
CA VAL A 264 -22.89 7.77 -2.73
C VAL A 264 -23.16 9.09 -2.01
N THR A 265 -23.52 9.02 -0.72
CA THR A 265 -23.99 10.21 0.03
C THR A 265 -22.93 10.82 0.95
N GLY A 266 -21.83 10.10 1.21
CA GLY A 266 -20.81 10.51 2.17
C GLY A 266 -21.28 10.54 3.64
N ARG A 267 -22.48 10.01 3.93
CA ARG A 267 -23.08 9.95 5.27
C ARG A 267 -22.71 8.66 5.99
N PRO A 268 -22.63 8.67 7.33
CA PRO A 268 -22.39 7.46 8.10
C PRO A 268 -23.61 6.53 8.01
N TYR A 269 -23.36 5.21 8.11
CA TYR A 269 -24.39 4.19 8.08
C TYR A 269 -25.42 4.38 9.21
N SER A 270 -25.01 4.92 10.36
CA SER A 270 -25.92 5.28 11.46
C SER A 270 -26.96 6.36 11.11
N GLU A 271 -26.72 7.18 10.08
CA GLU A 271 -27.68 8.19 9.61
C GLU A 271 -28.68 7.64 8.58
N LEU A 272 -28.51 6.39 8.12
CA LEU A 272 -29.49 5.74 7.24
C LEU A 272 -30.78 5.50 8.05
N PRO A 273 -31.97 5.96 7.60
CA PRO A 273 -33.21 5.80 8.36
C PRO A 273 -33.57 4.35 8.69
N THR A 274 -33.09 3.42 7.87
CA THR A 274 -33.31 1.97 7.98
C THR A 274 -32.12 1.25 8.61
N ALA A 275 -31.13 1.97 9.13
CA ALA A 275 -29.96 1.38 9.77
C ALA A 275 -30.39 0.39 10.87
N TYR A 276 -29.83 -0.81 10.81
CA TYR A 276 -30.05 -1.89 11.77
C TYR A 276 -31.49 -2.42 11.86
N LEU A 277 -32.40 -2.05 10.96
CA LEU A 277 -33.76 -2.61 10.97
C LEU A 277 -33.76 -4.13 10.77
N TYR A 278 -32.79 -4.66 10.03
CA TYR A 278 -32.60 -6.11 9.87
C TYR A 278 -32.34 -6.86 11.19
N LYS A 279 -31.93 -6.16 12.26
CA LYS A 279 -31.75 -6.74 13.61
C LYS A 279 -33.04 -6.72 14.43
N GLN A 280 -34.08 -6.03 13.97
CA GLN A 280 -35.34 -5.91 14.67
C GLN A 280 -36.32 -6.99 14.20
N PRO A 281 -37.26 -7.43 15.06
CA PRO A 281 -38.28 -8.42 14.69
C PRO A 281 -39.26 -7.90 13.63
N ALA A 282 -39.47 -6.59 13.55
CA ALA A 282 -40.35 -5.96 12.57
C ALA A 282 -39.57 -5.56 11.31
N ARG A 283 -39.48 -6.47 10.34
CA ARG A 283 -38.88 -6.18 9.02
C ARG A 283 -39.94 -5.63 8.07
N PRO A 284 -39.60 -4.64 7.21
CA PRO A 284 -40.48 -4.25 6.11
C PRO A 284 -40.80 -5.48 5.23
N PRO A 285 -42.08 -5.78 4.95
CA PRO A 285 -42.47 -7.01 4.24
C PRO A 285 -41.95 -7.08 2.79
N ALA A 286 -41.59 -5.94 2.21
CA ALA A 286 -41.06 -5.83 0.84
C ALA A 286 -39.51 -5.74 0.77
N CYS A 287 -38.80 -6.01 1.87
CA CYS A 287 -37.34 -5.91 1.92
C CYS A 287 -36.66 -7.28 1.87
N GLY A 288 -36.22 -7.70 0.69
CA GLY A 288 -35.42 -8.90 0.52
C GLY A 288 -34.99 -9.13 -0.92
N CYS A 289 -33.94 -9.93 -1.12
CA CYS A 289 -33.45 -10.28 -2.47
C CYS A 289 -34.30 -11.32 -3.19
N ASN A 290 -35.39 -11.78 -2.55
CA ASN A 290 -36.36 -12.75 -3.05
C ASN A 290 -37.80 -12.22 -2.90
N ALA A 291 -37.96 -10.91 -2.70
CA ALA A 291 -39.25 -10.27 -2.47
C ALA A 291 -39.96 -9.99 -3.81
#